data_AF-A0A1S3TZV9-F1
#
_entry.id   AF-A0A1S3TZV9-F1
#
_cell.length_a   1.000
_cell.length_b   1.000
_cell.length_c   1.000
_cell.angle_alpha   90.00
_cell.angle_beta   90.00
_cell.angle_gamma   90.00
#
_symmetry.space_group_name_H-M   'P 1'
#
loop_
_entity.id
_entity.type
_entity.pdbx_description
1 polymer ?
#
loop_
_entity_poly.entity_id
_entity_poly.type
_entity_poly.pdbx_seq_one_letter_code
_entity_poly.pdbx_strand_id
1 'polypeptide(L)'
;MPEENVQKSFEAFYEEWLARHENFLQQLLSVEPNDNDAEQRMLIEQVMCHYQKFLEEKSNVANGDVFLLFSPPWLSAYERLLLWIGDYKPSLILRLADGNVTGLTAEQREKMERVSDEIKRAEREVSEAMASIQESMASPRMLALVRVVDGEKTEQQAAL
;
A
#
# COMPACT_ATOMS: atom_id res chain seq x y z
N MET A 1 -19.87 18.17 0.42
CA MET A 1 -18.42 18.30 0.67
C MET A 1 -17.69 17.45 -0.37
N PRO A 2 -16.58 17.94 -0.96
CA PRO A 2 -15.85 17.21 -2.01
C PRO A 2 -15.18 15.91 -1.52
N GLU A 3 -14.74 15.86 -0.26
CA GLU A 3 -13.96 14.74 0.32
C GLU A 3 -14.78 13.45 0.49
N GLU A 4 -16.04 13.56 0.93
CA GLU A 4 -16.95 12.40 1.09
C GLU A 4 -17.25 11.70 -0.25
N ASN A 5 -17.09 12.41 -1.36
CA ASN A 5 -17.31 11.87 -2.70
C ASN A 5 -16.13 11.02 -3.18
N VAL A 6 -14.89 11.43 -2.89
CA VAL A 6 -13.67 10.69 -3.27
C VAL A 6 -13.61 9.36 -2.53
N GLN A 7 -13.87 9.37 -1.23
CA GLN A 7 -13.91 8.15 -0.42
C GLN A 7 -14.92 7.13 -0.95
N LYS A 8 -16.20 7.53 -1.10
CA LYS A 8 -17.27 6.62 -1.56
C LYS A 8 -17.03 6.10 -2.97
N SER A 9 -16.48 6.95 -3.85
CA SER A 9 -16.10 6.54 -5.21
C SER A 9 -15.03 5.46 -5.19
N PHE A 10 -13.99 5.62 -4.36
CA PHE A 10 -12.93 4.63 -4.26
C PHE A 10 -13.36 3.34 -3.57
N GLU A 11 -14.19 3.42 -2.52
CA GLU A 11 -14.79 2.25 -1.87
C GLU A 11 -15.54 1.37 -2.89
N ALA A 12 -16.41 1.97 -3.70
CA ALA A 12 -17.14 1.26 -4.74
C ALA A 12 -16.21 0.66 -5.81
N PHE A 13 -15.21 1.42 -6.24
CA PHE A 13 -14.17 0.92 -7.16
C PHE A 13 -13.41 -0.26 -6.56
N TYR A 14 -13.02 -0.19 -5.29
CA TYR A 14 -12.23 -1.21 -4.61
C TYR A 14 -13.01 -2.52 -4.48
N GLU A 15 -14.29 -2.46 -4.14
CA GLU A 15 -15.16 -3.64 -4.07
C GLU A 15 -15.29 -4.34 -5.44
N GLU A 16 -15.53 -3.57 -6.51
CA GLU A 16 -15.59 -4.12 -7.87
C GLU A 16 -14.23 -4.69 -8.30
N TRP A 17 -13.15 -3.98 -8.00
CA TRP A 17 -11.79 -4.40 -8.31
C TRP A 17 -11.43 -5.71 -7.61
N LEU A 18 -11.81 -5.88 -6.33
CA LEU A 18 -11.61 -7.10 -5.56
C LEU A 18 -12.40 -8.28 -6.13
N ALA A 19 -13.68 -8.08 -6.46
CA ALA A 19 -14.50 -9.13 -7.06
C ALA A 19 -13.88 -9.61 -8.39
N ARG A 20 -13.37 -8.68 -9.21
CA ARG A 20 -12.67 -9.03 -10.44
C ARG A 20 -11.32 -9.70 -10.19
N HIS A 21 -10.59 -9.28 -9.15
CA HIS A 21 -9.33 -9.87 -8.75
C HIS A 21 -9.50 -11.35 -8.33
N GLU A 22 -10.55 -11.65 -7.55
CA GLU A 22 -10.90 -13.03 -7.18
C GLU A 22 -11.20 -13.88 -8.43
N ASN A 23 -11.93 -13.33 -9.41
CA ASN A 23 -12.18 -14.02 -10.67
C ASN A 23 -10.90 -14.29 -11.48
N PHE A 24 -9.92 -13.38 -11.46
CA PHE A 24 -8.62 -13.62 -12.07
C PHE A 24 -7.82 -14.69 -11.31
N LEU A 25 -7.86 -14.69 -9.97
CA LEU A 25 -7.23 -15.73 -9.17
C LEU A 25 -7.78 -17.11 -9.52
N GLN A 26 -9.11 -17.26 -9.61
CA GLN A 26 -9.73 -18.54 -10.00
C GLN A 26 -9.31 -18.99 -11.41
N GLN A 27 -9.21 -18.06 -12.37
CA GLN A 27 -8.71 -18.36 -13.72
C GLN A 27 -7.26 -18.83 -13.69
N LEU A 28 -6.38 -18.13 -12.97
CA LEU A 28 -4.96 -18.49 -12.85
C LEU A 28 -4.77 -19.86 -12.20
N LEU A 29 -5.58 -20.20 -11.19
CA LEU A 29 -5.56 -21.50 -10.52
C LEU A 29 -6.09 -22.64 -11.40
N SER A 30 -6.88 -22.33 -12.43
CA SER A 30 -7.44 -23.33 -13.36
C SER A 30 -6.55 -23.64 -14.56
N VAL A 31 -5.43 -22.92 -14.72
CA VAL A 31 -4.49 -23.12 -15.84
C VAL A 31 -3.76 -24.44 -15.66
N GLU A 32 -3.83 -25.30 -16.68
CA GLU A 32 -3.13 -26.58 -16.74
C GLU A 32 -1.80 -26.46 -17.53
N PRO A 33 -0.80 -27.33 -17.27
CA PRO A 33 0.51 -27.26 -17.92
C PRO A 33 0.50 -27.39 -19.44
N ASN A 34 -0.58 -27.97 -20.01
CA ASN A 34 -0.73 -28.19 -21.45
C ASN A 34 -1.61 -27.12 -22.12
N ASP A 35 -2.04 -26.09 -21.38
CA ASP A 35 -2.85 -25.02 -21.94
C ASP A 35 -2.07 -24.17 -22.95
N ASN A 36 -2.81 -23.47 -23.79
CA ASN A 36 -2.27 -22.62 -24.84
C ASN A 36 -1.45 -21.47 -24.23
N ASP A 37 -0.13 -21.47 -24.46
CA ASP A 37 0.80 -20.42 -24.02
C ASP A 37 0.34 -18.99 -24.41
N ALA A 38 -0.35 -18.84 -25.55
CA ALA A 38 -0.92 -17.55 -25.95
C ALA A 38 -2.05 -17.08 -25.03
N GLU A 39 -2.93 -17.99 -24.59
CA GLU A 39 -4.03 -17.69 -23.66
C GLU A 39 -3.49 -17.40 -22.25
N GLN A 40 -2.47 -18.15 -21.81
CA GLN A 40 -1.80 -17.90 -20.54
C GLN A 40 -1.16 -16.51 -20.49
N ARG A 41 -0.44 -16.11 -21.55
CA ARG A 41 0.15 -14.77 -21.66
C ARG A 41 -0.90 -13.67 -21.66
N MET A 42 -1.99 -13.87 -22.39
CA MET A 42 -3.10 -12.92 -22.43
C MET A 42 -3.73 -12.75 -21.04
N LEU A 43 -3.92 -13.85 -20.29
CA LEU A 43 -4.42 -13.79 -18.92
C LEU A 43 -3.47 -13.03 -17.99
N ILE A 44 -2.16 -13.29 -18.09
CA ILE A 44 -1.13 -12.55 -17.33
C ILE A 44 -1.20 -11.06 -17.65
N GLU A 45 -1.26 -10.68 -18.93
CA GLU A 45 -1.38 -9.28 -19.36
C GLU A 45 -2.64 -8.62 -18.79
N GLN A 46 -3.79 -9.31 -18.81
CA GLN A 46 -5.03 -8.80 -18.22
C GLN A 46 -4.91 -8.56 -16.72
N VAL A 47 -4.27 -9.47 -15.99
CA VAL A 47 -4.00 -9.31 -14.55
C VAL A 47 -3.08 -8.13 -14.29
N MET A 48 -2.03 -7.97 -15.10
CA MET A 48 -1.10 -6.84 -14.98
C MET A 48 -1.83 -5.50 -15.23
N CYS A 49 -2.66 -5.43 -16.27
CA CYS A 49 -3.50 -4.25 -16.52
C CYS A 49 -4.49 -3.98 -15.38
N HIS A 50 -5.04 -5.03 -14.77
CA HIS A 50 -5.95 -4.92 -13.61
C HIS A 50 -5.25 -4.28 -12.41
N TYR A 51 -4.02 -4.70 -12.10
CA TYR A 51 -3.21 -4.08 -11.06
C TYR A 51 -2.81 -2.63 -11.39
N GLN A 52 -2.45 -2.36 -12.65
CA GLN A 52 -2.09 -1.00 -13.06
C GLN A 52 -3.24 -0.02 -12.80
N LYS A 53 -4.47 -0.39 -13.16
CA LYS A 53 -5.67 0.43 -12.88
C LYS A 53 -5.87 0.71 -11.40
N PHE A 54 -5.62 -0.28 -10.53
CA PHE A 54 -5.68 -0.09 -9.09
C PHE A 54 -4.66 0.93 -8.59
N LEU A 55 -3.42 0.83 -9.06
CA LEU A 55 -2.36 1.77 -8.66
C LEU A 55 -2.65 3.20 -9.15
N GLU A 56 -3.17 3.34 -10.37
CA GLU A 56 -3.60 4.64 -10.92
C GLU A 56 -4.72 5.25 -10.07
N GLU A 57 -5.77 4.49 -9.77
CA GLU A 57 -6.89 5.00 -8.99
C GLU A 57 -6.49 5.29 -7.53
N LYS A 58 -5.62 4.46 -6.95
CA LYS A 58 -5.04 4.70 -5.63
C LYS A 58 -4.20 5.98 -5.61
N SER A 59 -3.47 6.27 -6.68
CA SER A 59 -2.73 7.54 -6.84
C SER A 59 -3.67 8.73 -6.95
N ASN A 60 -4.78 8.61 -7.68
CA ASN A 60 -5.81 9.66 -7.77
C ASN A 60 -6.38 9.99 -6.39
N VAL A 61 -6.70 8.98 -5.58
CA VAL A 61 -7.16 9.17 -4.20
C VAL A 61 -6.09 9.85 -3.35
N ALA A 62 -4.84 9.41 -3.44
CA ALA A 62 -3.74 10.03 -2.69
C ALA A 62 -3.55 11.51 -3.01
N ASN A 63 -3.74 11.89 -4.27
CA ASN A 63 -3.68 13.29 -4.73
C ASN A 63 -4.89 14.13 -4.28
N GLY A 64 -6.05 13.49 -4.08
CA GLY A 64 -7.26 14.14 -3.58
C GLY A 64 -7.24 14.32 -2.07
N ASP A 65 -6.99 13.23 -1.35
CA ASP A 65 -6.86 13.18 0.10
C ASP A 65 -5.88 12.07 0.52
N VAL A 66 -4.67 12.49 0.92
CA VAL A 66 -3.60 11.59 1.33
C VAL A 66 -3.92 10.85 2.64
N PHE A 67 -4.81 11.39 3.50
CA PHE A 67 -5.15 10.75 4.77
C PHE A 67 -5.91 9.43 4.56
N LEU A 68 -6.62 9.31 3.45
CA LEU A 68 -7.30 8.07 3.06
C LEU A 68 -6.31 6.91 2.83
N LEU A 69 -5.05 7.17 2.48
CA LEU A 69 -4.04 6.11 2.41
C LEU A 69 -3.60 5.61 3.79
N PHE A 70 -3.53 6.51 4.78
CA PHE A 70 -3.07 6.19 6.13
C PHE A 70 -4.18 5.64 7.03
N SER A 71 -5.43 5.96 6.73
CA SER A 71 -6.60 5.44 7.43
C SER A 71 -7.67 4.95 6.45
N PRO A 72 -7.39 3.91 5.64
CA PRO A 72 -8.26 3.49 4.56
C PRO A 72 -9.56 2.86 5.10
N PRO A 73 -10.73 3.49 4.86
CA PRO A 73 -12.01 2.99 5.37
C PRO A 73 -12.45 1.68 4.69
N TRP A 74 -12.04 1.47 3.43
CA TRP A 74 -12.34 0.27 2.63
C TRP A 74 -11.61 -1.00 3.08
N LEU A 75 -10.58 -0.89 3.93
CA LEU A 75 -9.91 -2.07 4.50
C LEU A 75 -10.58 -2.50 5.81
N SER A 76 -10.55 -3.80 6.11
CA SER A 76 -10.95 -4.34 7.40
C SER A 76 -9.98 -3.91 8.52
N ALA A 77 -10.42 -4.02 9.78
CA ALA A 77 -9.56 -3.75 10.93
C ALA A 77 -8.29 -4.61 10.93
N TYR A 78 -8.38 -5.87 10.50
CA TYR A 78 -7.24 -6.78 10.40
C TYR A 78 -6.24 -6.33 9.31
N GLU A 79 -6.74 -5.99 8.12
CA GLU A 79 -5.89 -5.52 7.01
C GLU A 79 -5.16 -4.21 7.36
N ARG A 80 -5.85 -3.30 8.05
CA ARG A 80 -5.25 -2.04 8.51
C ARG A 80 -4.07 -2.25 9.47
N LEU A 81 -4.09 -3.31 10.28
CA LEU A 81 -2.99 -3.64 11.19
C LEU A 81 -1.72 -4.10 10.47
N LEU A 82 -1.83 -4.53 9.22
CA LEU A 82 -0.72 -5.01 8.40
C LEU A 82 -0.10 -3.92 7.52
N LEU A 83 -0.65 -2.70 7.54
CA LEU A 83 -0.12 -1.56 6.80
C LEU A 83 1.22 -1.11 7.40
N TRP A 84 2.15 -0.74 6.53
CA TRP A 84 3.43 -0.14 6.90
C TRP A 84 3.38 1.37 6.74
N ILE A 85 3.29 1.87 5.50
CA ILE A 85 3.18 3.31 5.18
C ILE A 85 2.21 3.43 4.00
N GLY A 86 0.93 3.67 4.31
CA GLY A 86 -0.14 3.79 3.31
C GLY A 86 -0.49 2.51 2.52
N ASP A 87 0.31 1.46 2.65
CA ASP A 87 0.12 0.15 2.04
C ASP A 87 0.92 -0.94 2.78
N TYR A 88 0.76 -2.19 2.36
CA TYR A 88 1.58 -3.31 2.77
C TYR A 88 3.05 -3.12 2.37
N LYS A 89 3.95 -3.63 3.20
CA LYS A 89 5.39 -3.58 2.94
C LYS A 89 5.76 -4.47 1.73
N PRO A 90 6.30 -3.93 0.62
CA PRO A 90 6.60 -4.73 -0.58
C PRO A 90 7.45 -5.99 -0.35
N SER A 91 8.40 -5.95 0.58
CA SER A 91 9.27 -7.07 0.95
C SER A 91 8.53 -8.21 1.66
N LEU A 92 7.38 -7.91 2.27
CA LEU A 92 6.46 -8.95 2.78
C LEU A 92 5.87 -9.73 1.59
N ILE A 93 5.41 -9.02 0.56
CA ILE A 93 4.81 -9.61 -0.64
C ILE A 93 5.83 -10.49 -1.36
N LEU A 94 7.05 -10.00 -1.57
CA LEU A 94 8.11 -10.79 -2.19
C LEU A 94 8.45 -12.06 -1.40
N ARG A 95 8.49 -11.97 -0.07
CA ARG A 95 8.77 -13.13 0.79
C ARG A 95 7.69 -14.20 0.69
N LEU A 96 6.43 -13.77 0.59
CA LEU A 96 5.31 -14.68 0.34
C LEU A 96 5.44 -15.35 -1.03
N ALA A 97 5.87 -14.62 -2.06
CA ALA A 97 6.06 -15.16 -3.40
C ALA A 97 7.23 -16.16 -3.49
N ASP A 98 8.38 -15.83 -2.89
CA ASP A 98 9.62 -16.62 -3.00
C ASP A 98 9.46 -18.08 -2.53
N GLY A 99 8.63 -18.30 -1.49
CA GLY A 99 8.34 -19.65 -0.99
C GLY A 99 7.33 -20.45 -1.81
N ASN A 100 6.58 -19.81 -2.72
CA ASN A 100 5.46 -20.42 -3.44
C ASN A 100 5.69 -20.55 -4.95
N VAL A 101 6.61 -19.77 -5.52
CA VAL A 101 6.92 -19.84 -6.96
C VAL A 101 8.01 -20.89 -7.21
N THR A 102 7.62 -21.97 -7.88
CA THR A 102 8.54 -23.06 -8.28
C THR A 102 8.91 -22.96 -9.76
N GLY A 103 9.94 -23.70 -10.20
CA GLY A 103 10.30 -23.78 -11.63
C GLY A 103 11.10 -22.59 -12.20
N LEU A 104 11.54 -21.65 -11.37
CA LEU A 104 12.38 -20.52 -11.83
C LEU A 104 13.77 -20.98 -12.30
N THR A 105 14.21 -20.45 -13.44
CA THR A 105 15.59 -20.61 -13.93
C THR A 105 16.58 -19.86 -13.05
N ALA A 106 17.87 -20.20 -13.14
CA ALA A 106 18.92 -19.50 -12.38
C ALA A 106 18.95 -17.99 -12.69
N GLU A 107 18.77 -17.62 -13.95
CA GLU A 107 18.70 -16.21 -14.38
C GLU A 107 17.48 -15.49 -13.79
N GLN A 108 16.32 -16.15 -13.75
CA GLN A 108 15.11 -15.58 -13.16
C GLN A 108 15.25 -15.39 -11.64
N ARG A 109 15.90 -16.34 -10.94
CA ARG A 109 16.21 -16.22 -9.51
C ARG A 109 17.12 -15.05 -9.24
N GLU A 110 18.20 -14.90 -10.01
CA GLU A 110 19.12 -13.78 -9.86
C GLU A 110 18.41 -12.42 -10.09
N LYS A 111 17.53 -12.34 -11.10
CA LYS A 111 16.70 -11.14 -11.33
C LYS A 111 15.77 -10.85 -10.15
N MET A 112 15.13 -11.88 -9.59
CA MET A 112 14.24 -11.76 -8.44
C MET A 112 15.00 -11.29 -7.19
N GLU A 113 16.18 -11.85 -6.93
CA GLU A 113 17.06 -11.44 -5.82
C GLU A 113 17.47 -9.97 -5.96
N ARG A 114 17.85 -9.55 -7.17
CA ARG A 114 18.19 -8.15 -7.47
C ARG A 114 17.03 -7.21 -7.16
N VAL A 115 15.83 -7.53 -7.65
CA VAL A 115 14.61 -6.75 -7.39
C VAL A 115 14.28 -6.73 -5.89
N SER A 116 14.46 -7.84 -5.18
CA SER A 116 14.29 -7.92 -3.72
C SER A 116 15.23 -6.96 -2.99
N ASP A 117 16.49 -6.90 -3.40
CA ASP A 117 17.49 -6.04 -2.77
C ASP A 117 17.28 -4.56 -3.10
N GLU A 118 16.82 -4.24 -4.31
CA GLU A 118 16.38 -2.89 -4.68
C GLU A 118 15.18 -2.45 -3.81
N ILE A 119 14.18 -3.31 -3.66
CA ILE A 119 13.01 -3.06 -2.80
C ILE A 119 13.45 -2.83 -1.34
N LYS A 120 14.31 -3.67 -0.78
CA LYS A 120 14.82 -3.49 0.59
C LYS A 120 15.58 -2.18 0.79
N ARG A 121 16.29 -1.68 -0.23
CA ARG A 121 16.96 -0.37 -0.17
C ARG A 121 15.93 0.76 -0.15
N ALA A 122 15.02 0.78 -1.14
CA ALA A 122 13.97 1.79 -1.21
C ALA A 122 13.08 1.80 0.04
N GLU A 123 12.73 0.64 0.59
CA GLU A 123 11.95 0.55 1.81
C GLU A 123 12.64 1.16 3.03
N ARG A 124 13.97 1.03 3.13
CA ARG A 124 14.73 1.66 4.21
C ARG A 124 14.70 3.17 4.09
N GLU A 125 14.92 3.70 2.89
CA GLU A 125 14.86 5.14 2.63
C GLU A 125 13.49 5.73 3.01
N VAL A 126 12.39 5.08 2.62
CA VAL A 126 11.03 5.52 2.97
C VAL A 126 10.77 5.38 4.48
N SER A 127 11.24 4.29 5.11
CA SER A 127 11.09 4.10 6.57
C SER A 127 11.81 5.19 7.37
N GLU A 128 13.05 5.50 6.97
CA GLU A 128 13.88 6.53 7.59
C GLU A 128 13.27 7.93 7.42
N ALA A 129 12.75 8.23 6.22
CA ALA A 129 12.04 9.49 5.97
C ALA A 129 10.79 9.63 6.86
N MET A 130 9.99 8.57 6.98
CA MET A 130 8.80 8.57 7.85
C MET A 130 9.16 8.72 9.33
N ALA A 131 10.22 8.05 9.79
CA ALA A 131 10.71 8.18 11.15
C ALA A 131 11.14 9.64 11.45
N SER A 132 11.87 10.28 10.54
CA SER A 132 12.28 11.69 10.67
C SER A 132 11.09 12.65 10.76
N ILE A 133 10.03 12.42 9.97
CA ILE A 133 8.78 13.19 10.05
C ILE A 133 8.12 12.98 11.42
N GLN A 134 7.99 11.73 11.88
CA GLN A 134 7.38 11.41 13.17
C GLN A 134 8.16 12.02 14.34
N GLU A 135 9.48 11.97 14.33
CA GLU A 135 10.35 12.61 15.33
C GLU A 135 10.16 14.13 15.36
N SER A 136 10.05 14.75 14.19
CA SER A 136 9.82 16.19 14.06
C SER A 136 8.45 16.61 14.63
N MET A 137 7.41 15.81 14.38
CA MET A 137 6.06 16.01 14.90
C MET A 137 5.97 15.78 16.41
N ALA A 138 6.79 14.89 16.96
CA ALA A 138 6.89 14.64 18.40
C ALA A 138 7.76 15.67 19.14
N SER A 139 8.28 16.70 18.45
CA SER A 139 9.12 17.71 19.08
C SER A 139 8.37 18.49 20.18
N PRO A 140 9.06 18.94 21.25
CA PRO A 140 8.43 19.70 22.33
C PRO A 140 7.66 20.93 21.86
N ARG A 141 8.13 21.57 20.79
CA ARG A 141 7.46 22.74 20.19
C ARG A 141 6.12 22.37 19.55
N MET A 142 6.07 21.28 18.78
CA MET A 142 4.83 20.81 18.16
C MET A 142 3.84 20.34 19.22
N LEU A 143 4.30 19.60 20.23
CA LEU A 143 3.47 19.18 21.36
C LEU A 143 2.91 20.38 22.14
N ALA A 144 3.71 21.42 22.36
CA ALA A 144 3.24 22.64 23.03
C ALA A 144 2.13 23.34 22.22
N LEU A 145 2.24 23.37 20.88
CA LEU A 145 1.18 23.92 20.03
C LEU A 145 -0.11 23.12 20.13
N VAL A 146 -0.03 21.78 20.12
CA VAL A 146 -1.21 20.91 20.27
C VAL A 146 -1.91 21.17 21.60
N ARG A 147 -1.17 21.25 22.71
CA ARG A 147 -1.74 21.56 24.04
C ARG A 147 -2.44 22.91 24.11
N VAL A 148 -1.88 23.94 23.47
CA VAL A 148 -2.51 25.27 23.39
C VAL A 148 -3.80 25.21 22.57
N VAL A 149 -3.82 24.46 21.47
CA VAL A 149 -5.01 24.24 20.64
C VAL A 149 -6.09 23.47 21.41
N ASP A 150 -5.70 22.47 22.18
CA ASP A 150 -6.60 21.68 23.04
C ASP A 150 -7.07 22.45 24.29
N GLY A 151 -6.65 23.70 24.46
CA GLY A 151 -7.10 24.57 25.54
C GLY A 151 -6.44 24.30 26.89
N GLU A 152 -5.35 23.52 26.92
CA GLU A 152 -4.53 23.36 28.12
C GLU A 152 -3.75 24.66 28.35
N LYS A 153 -4.26 25.52 29.25
CA LYS A 153 -3.54 26.72 29.68
C LYS A 153 -2.18 26.31 30.26
N THR A 154 -1.10 26.74 29.62
CA THR A 154 0.21 26.79 30.27
C THR A 154 0.16 27.86 31.37
N GLU A 155 -0.23 27.46 32.58
CA GLU A 155 -0.11 28.24 33.81
C GLU A 155 1.37 28.45 34.17
N GLN A 156 2.13 29.19 33.35
CA GLN A 156 3.51 29.58 33.69
C GLN A 156 3.86 31.04 33.34
N GLN A 157 2.88 31.89 33.02
CA GLN A 157 3.11 33.34 32.84
C GLN A 157 2.25 34.24 33.74
N ALA A 158 1.75 33.72 34.88
CA ALA A 158 1.03 34.51 35.89
C ALA A 158 1.82 34.70 37.21
N ALA A 159 3.14 34.55 37.17
CA ALA A 159 4.01 34.83 38.31
C ALA A 159 5.27 35.58 37.85
N LEU A 160 5.08 36.80 37.37
CA LEU A 160 6.07 37.89 37.35
C LEU A 160 5.31 39.23 37.33
#